data_AF-A0A257QJG1-F1
#
_entry.id   AF-A0A257QJG1-F1
#
_cell.length_a   1.000
_cell.length_b   1.000
_cell.length_c   1.000
_cell.angle_alpha   90.00
_cell.angle_beta   90.00
_cell.angle_gamma   90.00
#
_symmetry.space_group_name_H-M   'P 1'
#
loop_
_entity.id
_entity.type
_entity.pdbx_description
1 polymer ?
#
loop_
_entity_poly.entity_id
_entity_poly.type
_entity_poly.pdbx_seq_one_letter_code
_entity_poly.pdbx_strand_id
1 'polypeptide(L)'
;RSMRDLAFSDPAARIRLEAIIHPMIGVVTQERASRAQGCYLVFVVPLLVESGRWRNRVDRICVVDCDPATQVARVQARNGLTPEAIARIMSVQASRKDRLALADDVVLNDARTTLAQLRQRACVVHERWCSSARQQG
;
A
#
# COMPACT_ATOMS: atom_id res chain seq x y z
N ARG A 1 -15.36 15.83 -9.98
CA ARG A 1 -15.85 15.46 -8.62
C ARG A 1 -16.93 14.39 -8.69
N SER A 2 -17.90 14.47 -9.61
CA SER A 2 -19.07 13.59 -9.70
C SER A 2 -18.81 12.07 -9.66
N MET A 3 -17.77 11.56 -10.33
CA MET A 3 -17.44 10.13 -10.32
C MET A 3 -16.99 9.63 -8.94
N ARG A 4 -16.14 10.42 -8.25
CA ARG A 4 -15.66 10.09 -6.91
C ARG A 4 -16.84 10.00 -5.96
N ASP A 5 -17.66 11.04 -5.94
CA ASP A 5 -18.79 11.14 -5.01
C ASP A 5 -19.79 9.99 -5.25
N LEU A 6 -20.08 9.65 -6.51
CA LEU A 6 -20.91 8.50 -6.88
C LEU A 6 -20.30 7.16 -6.45
N ALA A 7 -18.99 6.94 -6.66
CA ALA A 7 -18.32 5.71 -6.23
C ALA A 7 -18.25 5.57 -4.70
N PHE A 8 -18.29 6.68 -3.96
CA PHE A 8 -18.36 6.67 -2.50
C PHE A 8 -19.77 6.41 -1.97
N SER A 9 -20.82 6.88 -2.66
CA SER A 9 -22.21 6.75 -2.21
C SER A 9 -22.92 5.49 -2.72
N ASP A 10 -22.53 4.95 -3.87
CA ASP A 10 -23.15 3.78 -4.51
C ASP A 10 -22.14 2.62 -4.67
N PRO A 11 -22.24 1.55 -3.85
CA PRO A 11 -21.40 0.35 -3.98
C PRO A 11 -21.49 -0.32 -5.36
N ALA A 12 -22.65 -0.29 -6.02
CA ALA A 12 -22.81 -0.88 -7.35
C ALA A 12 -22.07 -0.06 -8.41
N ALA A 13 -22.13 1.28 -8.33
CA ALA A 13 -21.31 2.16 -9.18
C ALA A 13 -19.82 1.93 -8.96
N ARG A 14 -19.39 1.75 -7.71
CA ARG A 14 -18.00 1.42 -7.38
C ARG A 14 -17.56 0.11 -8.02
N ILE A 15 -18.36 -0.96 -7.92
CA ILE A 15 -18.06 -2.25 -8.55
C ILE A 15 -17.96 -2.12 -10.07
N ARG A 16 -18.89 -1.39 -10.72
CA ARG A 16 -18.83 -1.15 -12.17
C ARG A 16 -17.56 -0.42 -12.58
N LEU A 17 -17.18 0.62 -11.82
CA LEU A 17 -15.94 1.36 -12.06
C LEU A 17 -14.71 0.45 -11.89
N GLU A 18 -14.61 -0.26 -10.78
CA GLU A 18 -13.53 -1.21 -10.47
C GLU A 18 -13.37 -2.28 -11.57
N ALA A 19 -14.49 -2.81 -12.09
CA ALA A 19 -14.48 -3.80 -13.18
C ALA A 19 -13.89 -3.27 -14.50
N ILE A 20 -14.02 -1.97 -14.77
CA ILE A 20 -13.43 -1.32 -15.95
C ILE A 20 -11.94 -1.05 -15.70
N ILE A 21 -11.59 -0.48 -14.54
CA ILE A 21 -10.23 0.03 -14.31
C ILE A 21 -9.24 -1.07 -13.93
N HIS A 22 -9.65 -2.11 -13.20
CA HIS A 22 -8.71 -3.14 -12.71
C HIS A 22 -8.02 -3.93 -13.82
N PRO A 23 -8.71 -4.38 -14.89
CA PRO A 23 -8.05 -5.01 -16.03
C PRO A 23 -7.00 -4.09 -16.67
N MET A 24 -7.35 -2.81 -16.89
CA MET A 24 -6.44 -1.82 -17.50
C MET A 24 -5.21 -1.56 -16.62
N ILE A 25 -5.42 -1.39 -15.31
CA ILE A 25 -4.33 -1.26 -14.33
C ILE A 25 -3.45 -2.51 -14.35
N GLY A 26 -4.04 -3.70 -14.46
CA GLY A 26 -3.31 -4.96 -14.55
C GLY A 26 -2.36 -5.02 -15.74
N VAL A 27 -2.85 -4.65 -16.94
CA VAL A 27 -2.04 -4.59 -18.17
C VAL A 27 -0.87 -3.63 -18.00
N VAL A 28 -1.14 -2.38 -17.62
CA VAL A 28 -0.08 -1.36 -17.44
C VAL A 28 0.92 -1.76 -16.37
N THR A 29 0.45 -2.39 -15.28
CA THR A 29 1.31 -2.89 -14.20
C THR A 29 2.25 -3.98 -14.72
N GLN A 30 1.75 -4.92 -15.52
CA GLN A 30 2.54 -5.99 -16.10
C GLN A 30 3.57 -5.48 -17.12
N GLU A 31 3.17 -4.54 -17.98
CA GLU A 31 4.06 -3.91 -18.95
C GLU A 31 5.20 -3.12 -18.28
N ARG A 32 4.88 -2.40 -17.19
CA ARG A 32 5.91 -1.69 -16.41
C ARG A 32 6.82 -2.67 -15.69
N ALA A 33 6.26 -3.75 -15.14
CA ALA A 33 7.04 -4.78 -14.48
C ALA A 33 8.03 -5.47 -15.42
N SER A 34 7.61 -5.79 -16.65
CA SER A 34 8.49 -6.47 -17.62
C SER A 34 9.63 -5.58 -18.13
N ARG A 35 9.53 -4.26 -17.96
CA ARG A 35 10.56 -3.29 -18.36
C ARG A 35 11.40 -2.79 -17.18
N ALA A 36 11.03 -3.17 -15.95
CA ALA A 36 11.74 -2.74 -14.77
C ALA A 36 13.14 -3.37 -14.72
N GLN A 37 14.10 -2.58 -14.24
CA GLN A 37 15.49 -3.01 -14.05
C GLN A 37 15.87 -2.83 -12.58
N GLY A 38 16.86 -3.59 -12.12
CA GLY A 38 17.34 -3.55 -10.74
C GLY A 38 17.35 -4.94 -10.11
N CYS A 39 17.80 -5.01 -8.85
CA CYS A 39 17.89 -6.28 -8.13
C CYS A 39 16.49 -6.82 -7.71
N TYR A 40 15.47 -5.97 -7.65
CA TYR A 40 14.07 -6.36 -7.37
C TYR A 40 13.10 -5.29 -7.90
N LEU A 41 11.80 -5.64 -7.94
CA LEU A 41 10.70 -4.74 -8.29
C LEU A 41 9.80 -4.49 -7.08
N VAL A 42 9.29 -3.27 -6.93
CA VAL A 42 8.33 -2.90 -5.88
C VAL A 42 6.97 -2.57 -6.48
N PHE A 43 5.94 -3.28 -6.06
CA PHE A 43 4.55 -2.93 -6.30
C PHE A 43 3.99 -2.19 -5.10
N VAL A 44 3.58 -0.93 -5.26
CA VAL A 44 2.93 -0.15 -4.21
C VAL A 44 1.42 -0.33 -4.32
N VAL A 45 0.84 -1.10 -3.39
CA VAL A 45 -0.58 -1.51 -3.44
C VAL A 45 -1.31 -1.04 -2.18
N PRO A 46 -2.17 -0.01 -2.26
CA PRO A 46 -2.87 0.53 -1.09
C PRO A 46 -3.85 -0.45 -0.41
N LEU A 47 -4.51 -1.30 -1.19
CA LEU A 47 -5.50 -2.28 -0.71
C LEU A 47 -4.99 -3.72 -0.89
N LEU A 48 -3.73 -3.94 -0.50
CA LEU A 48 -3.05 -5.21 -0.73
C LEU A 48 -3.79 -6.36 -0.04
N VAL A 49 -4.12 -6.20 1.23
CA VAL A 49 -4.74 -7.23 2.07
C VAL A 49 -6.17 -7.52 1.60
N GLU A 50 -6.94 -6.45 1.38
CA GLU A 50 -8.34 -6.48 0.96
C GLU A 50 -8.51 -7.17 -0.38
N SER A 51 -7.52 -7.02 -1.28
CA SER A 51 -7.59 -7.65 -2.59
C SER A 51 -7.35 -9.16 -2.57
N GLY A 52 -6.60 -9.69 -1.59
CA GLY A 52 -6.26 -11.11 -1.46
C GLY A 52 -5.45 -11.74 -2.61
N ARG A 53 -5.07 -10.97 -3.65
CA ARG A 53 -4.52 -11.49 -4.92
C ARG A 53 -3.00 -11.41 -5.03
N TRP A 54 -2.33 -10.73 -4.10
CA TRP A 54 -0.91 -10.39 -4.26
C TRP A 54 0.05 -11.40 -3.65
N ARG A 55 -0.35 -12.18 -2.63
CA ARG A 55 0.59 -13.05 -1.90
C ARG A 55 1.33 -14.04 -2.81
N ASN A 56 0.67 -14.53 -3.86
CA ASN A 56 1.23 -15.47 -4.84
C ASN A 56 1.92 -14.79 -6.03
N ARG A 57 1.93 -13.45 -6.09
CA ARG A 57 2.50 -12.66 -7.19
C ARG A 57 3.80 -11.95 -6.80
N VAL A 58 4.15 -11.97 -5.51
CA VAL A 58 5.34 -11.33 -4.98
C VAL A 58 6.05 -12.29 -4.05
N ASP A 59 7.38 -12.18 -4.02
CA ASP A 59 8.21 -12.99 -3.13
C ASP A 59 8.02 -12.57 -1.67
N ARG A 60 7.76 -11.27 -1.45
CA ARG A 60 7.68 -10.66 -0.12
C ARG A 60 6.63 -9.54 -0.05
N ILE A 61 6.01 -9.40 1.11
CA ILE A 61 5.11 -8.30 1.47
C ILE A 61 5.79 -7.42 2.52
N CYS A 62 6.01 -6.15 2.17
CA CYS A 62 6.52 -5.14 3.07
C CYS A 62 5.41 -4.19 3.52
N VAL A 63 5.17 -4.08 4.82
CA VAL A 63 4.21 -3.12 5.38
C VAL A 63 4.93 -1.92 5.96
N VAL A 64 4.56 -0.72 5.50
CA VAL A 64 4.95 0.52 6.15
C VAL A 64 3.94 0.80 7.26
N ASP A 65 4.37 0.65 8.51
CA ASP A 65 3.48 0.69 9.67
C ASP A 65 3.61 2.00 10.46
N CYS A 66 2.49 2.43 11.01
CA CYS A 66 2.41 3.48 12.03
C CYS A 66 1.14 3.27 12.86
N ASP A 67 1.10 3.85 14.05
CA ASP A 67 -0.09 3.82 14.88
C ASP A 67 -1.27 4.58 14.22
N PRO A 68 -2.52 4.20 14.52
CA PRO A 68 -3.70 4.85 13.94
C PRO A 68 -3.77 6.36 14.19
N ALA A 69 -3.29 6.85 15.34
CA ALA A 69 -3.31 8.28 15.64
C ALA A 69 -2.37 9.06 14.70
N THR A 70 -1.19 8.52 14.41
CA THR A 70 -0.27 9.06 13.40
C THR A 70 -0.91 9.08 12.00
N GLN A 71 -1.66 8.03 11.62
CA GLN A 71 -2.36 7.99 10.34
C GLN A 71 -3.39 9.11 10.22
N VAL A 72 -4.25 9.25 11.24
CA VAL A 72 -5.28 10.29 11.30
C VAL A 72 -4.66 11.68 11.22
N ALA A 73 -3.65 11.96 12.06
CA ALA A 73 -2.99 13.26 12.10
C ALA A 73 -2.38 13.64 10.74
N ARG A 74 -1.72 12.70 10.05
CA ARG A 74 -1.10 12.94 8.74
C ARG A 74 -2.14 13.15 7.63
N VAL A 75 -3.21 12.37 7.62
CA VAL A 75 -4.30 12.54 6.63
C VAL A 75 -5.00 13.88 6.84
N GLN A 76 -5.28 14.25 8.09
CA GLN A 76 -5.89 15.53 8.42
C GLN A 76 -5.01 16.71 7.98
N ALA A 77 -3.72 16.69 8.34
CA ALA A 77 -2.77 17.74 7.98
C ALA A 77 -2.59 17.89 6.45
N ARG A 78 -2.60 16.78 5.70
CA ARG A 78 -2.38 16.80 4.25
C ARG A 78 -3.63 17.10 3.43
N ASN A 79 -4.77 16.54 3.83
CA ASN A 79 -6.00 16.54 3.00
C ASN A 79 -7.11 17.44 3.55
N GLY A 80 -7.01 17.93 4.78
CA GLY A 80 -8.05 18.73 5.42
C GLY A 80 -9.36 17.98 5.65
N LEU A 81 -9.32 16.64 5.71
CA LEU A 81 -10.52 15.83 5.96
C LEU A 81 -10.94 15.91 7.43
N THR A 82 -12.26 15.83 7.66
CA THR A 82 -12.79 15.75 9.03
C THR A 82 -12.46 14.41 9.68
N PRO A 83 -12.37 14.33 11.02
CA PRO A 83 -12.15 13.07 11.74
C PRO A 83 -13.13 11.96 11.34
N GLU A 84 -14.40 12.28 11.10
CA GLU A 84 -15.43 11.32 10.71
C GLU A 84 -15.19 10.78 9.30
N ALA A 85 -14.75 11.64 8.37
CA ALA A 85 -14.39 11.20 7.03
C ALA A 85 -13.16 10.29 7.03
N ILE A 86 -12.16 10.60 7.87
CA ILE A 86 -10.97 9.75 8.04
C ILE A 86 -11.38 8.40 8.64
N ALA A 87 -12.21 8.39 9.69
CA ALA A 87 -12.70 7.18 10.32
C ALA A 87 -13.44 6.27 9.32
N ARG A 88 -14.30 6.83 8.47
CA ARG A 88 -14.99 6.08 7.40
C ARG A 88 -14.04 5.47 6.37
N ILE A 89 -12.95 6.19 6.02
CA ILE A 89 -11.94 5.66 5.11
C ILE A 89 -11.17 4.51 5.77
N MET A 90 -10.80 4.67 7.04
CA MET A 90 -10.06 3.64 7.77
C MET A 90 -10.93 2.40 8.03
N SER A 91 -12.24 2.54 8.19
CA SER A 91 -13.14 1.41 8.48
C SER A 91 -13.37 0.46 7.30
N VAL A 92 -13.09 0.91 6.06
CA VAL A 92 -13.19 0.06 4.86
C VAL A 92 -11.85 -0.60 4.50
N GLN A 93 -10.79 -0.29 5.25
CA GLN A 93 -9.45 -0.87 5.07
C GLN A 93 -9.24 -2.03 6.04
N ALA A 94 -8.36 -2.96 5.69
CA ALA A 94 -7.91 -4.02 6.56
C ALA A 94 -7.31 -3.46 7.85
N SER A 95 -7.50 -4.13 8.99
CA SER A 95 -7.00 -3.63 10.26
C SER A 95 -5.47 -3.60 10.29
N ARG A 96 -4.88 -2.79 11.19
CA ARG A 96 -3.42 -2.80 11.40
C ARG A 96 -2.90 -4.21 11.71
N LYS A 97 -3.64 -4.96 12.53
CA LYS A 97 -3.30 -6.34 12.91
C LYS A 97 -3.27 -7.25 11.68
N ASP A 98 -4.27 -7.17 10.81
CA ASP A 98 -4.35 -8.01 9.61
C ASP A 98 -3.23 -7.68 8.62
N ARG A 99 -2.90 -6.40 8.45
CA ARG A 99 -1.76 -5.98 7.62
C ARG A 99 -0.45 -6.53 8.15
N LEU A 100 -0.20 -6.41 9.45
CA LEU A 100 1.03 -6.90 10.07
C LEU A 100 1.12 -8.44 10.04
N ALA A 101 -0.01 -9.15 10.15
CA ALA A 101 -0.03 -10.61 10.09
C ALA A 101 0.40 -11.17 8.72
N LEU A 102 0.25 -10.40 7.65
CA LEU A 102 0.64 -10.78 6.29
C LEU A 102 2.03 -10.26 5.88
N ALA A 103 2.69 -9.48 6.74
CA ALA A 103 3.96 -8.85 6.41
C ALA A 103 5.12 -9.84 6.58
N ASP A 104 5.93 -10.00 5.53
CA ASP A 104 7.24 -10.63 5.65
C ASP A 104 8.26 -9.63 6.23
N ASP A 105 8.06 -8.33 5.98
CA ASP A 105 8.90 -7.23 6.44
C ASP A 105 8.06 -6.04 6.91
N VAL A 106 8.52 -5.34 7.96
CA VAL A 106 7.83 -4.15 8.49
C VAL A 106 8.80 -2.98 8.57
N VAL A 107 8.42 -1.84 7.98
CA VAL A 107 9.12 -0.57 8.10
C VAL A 107 8.30 0.38 8.95
N LEU A 108 8.76 0.65 10.17
CA LEU A 108 8.09 1.60 11.06
C LEU A 108 8.29 3.05 10.57
N ASN A 109 7.18 3.79 10.47
CA ASN A 109 7.12 5.19 10.10
C ASN A 109 6.12 5.94 11.01
N ASP A 110 6.26 5.78 12.32
CA ASP A 110 5.41 6.43 13.32
C ASP A 110 5.69 7.94 13.46
N ALA A 111 4.99 8.62 14.36
CA ALA A 111 5.15 10.07 14.58
C ALA A 111 6.57 10.48 15.02
N ARG A 112 7.34 9.58 15.65
CA ARG A 112 8.69 9.85 16.15
C ARG A 112 9.78 9.54 15.13
N THR A 113 9.42 8.86 14.04
CA THR A 113 10.36 8.45 13.01
C THR A 113 10.74 9.66 12.16
N THR A 114 12.01 10.06 12.25
CA THR A 114 12.55 11.09 11.37
C THR A 114 12.77 10.56 9.96
N LEU A 115 12.90 11.46 8.98
CA LEU A 115 13.21 11.06 7.60
C LEU A 115 14.56 10.33 7.49
N ALA A 116 15.55 10.72 8.29
CA ALA A 116 16.85 10.04 8.33
C ALA A 116 16.72 8.60 8.84
N GLN A 117 15.97 8.40 9.93
CA GLN A 117 15.70 7.06 10.47
C GLN A 117 14.88 6.21 9.49
N LEU A 118 13.88 6.79 8.83
CA LEU A 118 13.09 6.09 7.82
C LEU A 118 13.97 5.64 6.64
N ARG A 119 14.85 6.52 6.15
CA ARG A 119 15.82 6.18 5.11
C ARG A 119 16.73 5.04 5.54
N GLN A 120 17.28 5.11 6.75
CA GLN A 120 18.14 4.05 7.28
C GLN A 120 17.41 2.70 7.33
N ARG A 121 16.18 2.68 7.85
CA ARG A 121 15.34 1.47 7.89
C ARG A 121 15.07 0.92 6.48
N ALA A 122 14.76 1.80 5.53
CA ALA A 122 14.54 1.41 4.14
C ALA A 122 15.81 0.85 3.48
N CYS A 123 16.99 1.43 3.76
CA CYS A 123 18.27 0.91 3.25
C CYS A 123 18.57 -0.50 3.77
N VAL A 124 18.37 -0.76 5.07
CA VAL A 124 18.56 -2.10 5.65
C VAL A 124 17.68 -3.14 4.95
N VAL A 125 16.42 -2.77 4.69
CA VAL A 125 15.49 -3.65 3.97
C VAL A 125 15.92 -3.85 2.51
N HIS A 126 16.34 -2.78 1.83
CA HIS A 126 16.87 -2.81 0.47
C HIS A 126 18.08 -3.73 0.31
N GLU A 127 19.08 -3.59 1.20
CA GLU A 127 20.31 -4.40 1.18
C GLU A 127 19.96 -5.88 1.28
N ARG A 128 19.10 -6.24 2.25
CA ARG A 128 18.64 -7.61 2.42
C ARG A 128 17.92 -8.14 1.18
N TRP A 129 17.03 -7.36 0.58
CA TRP A 129 16.30 -7.79 -0.63
C TRP A 129 17.22 -7.95 -1.84
N CYS A 130 18.17 -7.04 -2.06
CA CYS A 130 19.18 -7.21 -3.10
C CYS A 130 20.04 -8.47 -2.86
N SER A 131 20.43 -8.76 -1.61
CA SER A 131 21.16 -9.98 -1.29
C SER A 131 20.34 -11.23 -1.58
N SER A 132 19.06 -11.26 -1.18
CA SER A 132 18.17 -12.39 -1.46
C SER A 132 17.94 -12.61 -2.95
N ALA A 133 17.73 -11.54 -3.72
CA ALA A 133 17.52 -11.64 -5.17
C ALA A 133 18.73 -12.22 -5.90
N ARG A 134 19.96 -11.89 -5.47
CA ARG A 134 21.20 -12.45 -6.04
C ARG A 134 21.40 -13.93 -5.73
N GLN A 135 20.76 -14.46 -4.69
CA GLN A 135 20.87 -15.88 -4.32
C GLN A 135 19.80 -16.75 -5.00
N GLN A 136 18.78 -16.12 -5.58
CA GLN A 136 17.64 -16.80 -6.24
C GLN A 136 17.74 -16.83 -7.77
N GLY A 137 18.64 -16.03 -8.36
CA GLY A 137 18.98 -16.06 -9.78
C GLY A 137 20.25 -16.87 -10.04
#